data_AF-A0A356Z644-F1
#
_entry.id   AF-A0A356Z644-F1
#
_cell.length_a   1.000
_cell.length_b   1.000
_cell.length_c   1.000
_cell.angle_alpha   90.00
_cell.angle_beta   90.00
_cell.angle_gamma   90.00
#
_symmetry.space_group_name_H-M   'P 1'
#
loop_
_entity.id
_entity.type
_entity.pdbx_description
1 polymer ?
#
loop_
_entity_poly.entity_id
_entity_poly.type
_entity_poly.pdbx_seq_one_letter_code
_entity_poly.pdbx_strand_id
1 'polypeptide(L)' 'MSKPRNTPNNEKEILSSLDLELLQTLIKGILYGSITLIIQDGKVIQIEKNEKIRLV' A
#
# COMPACT_ATOMS: atom_id res chain seq x y z
N MET A 1 28.11 27.54 9.80
CA MET A 1 28.03 26.97 11.16
C MET A 1 26.61 26.43 11.35
N SER A 2 26.50 25.10 11.45
CA SER A 2 25.44 24.27 12.05
C SER A 2 23.96 24.60 11.74
N LYS A 3 23.17 23.73 11.10
CA LYS A 3 23.09 22.26 11.32
C LYS A 3 22.68 21.50 10.06
N PRO A 4 23.31 20.36 9.75
CA PRO A 4 22.71 19.35 8.88
C PRO A 4 21.61 18.63 9.67
N ARG A 5 20.44 18.43 9.07
CA ARG A 5 19.46 17.45 9.55
C ARG A 5 19.47 16.27 8.58
N ASN A 6 20.58 15.54 8.55
CA ASN A 6 20.52 14.14 8.17
C ASN A 6 20.06 13.39 9.41
N THR A 7 18.75 13.23 9.54
CA THR A 7 18.19 12.23 10.46
C THR A 7 18.51 10.88 9.85
N PRO A 8 19.24 9.99 10.53
CA PRO A 8 19.54 8.66 10.00
C PRO A 8 18.23 7.88 9.78
N ASN A 9 18.00 7.56 8.51
CA ASN A 9 16.95 6.72 7.95
C ASN A 9 16.88 5.34 8.62
N ASN A 10 16.10 5.18 9.69
CA ASN A 10 15.80 3.88 10.29
C ASN A 10 14.30 3.64 10.53
N GLU A 11 13.43 4.50 10.01
CA GLU A 11 12.00 4.20 9.91
C GLU A 11 11.86 3.37 8.64
N LYS A 12 11.76 2.04 8.75
CA LYS A 12 11.41 1.19 7.61
C LYS A 12 10.18 1.81 6.96
N GLU A 13 10.35 2.37 5.76
CA GLU A 13 9.28 3.05 5.05
C GLU A 13 8.12 2.05 4.90
N ILE A 14 7.02 2.30 5.61
CA ILE A 14 5.99 1.27 5.84
C ILE A 14 5.31 0.87 4.52
N LEU A 15 5.24 1.83 3.63
CA LEU A 15 4.66 1.78 2.29
C LEU A 15 5.54 2.66 1.40
N SER A 16 6.04 2.13 0.30
CA SER A 16 6.67 2.98 -0.71
C SER A 16 5.58 3.82 -1.41
N SER A 17 5.98 4.93 -2.02
CA SER A 17 5.09 5.74 -2.88
C SER A 17 4.46 4.91 -4.00
N LEU A 18 5.21 3.94 -4.54
CA LEU A 18 4.74 3.01 -5.56
C LEU A 18 3.62 2.10 -5.06
N ASP A 19 3.72 1.62 -3.81
CA ASP A 19 2.70 0.74 -3.21
C ASP A 19 1.36 1.47 -3.03
N LEU A 20 1.41 2.77 -2.71
CA LEU A 20 0.22 3.62 -2.55
C LEU A 20 -0.48 3.90 -3.88
N GLU A 21 0.28 4.14 -4.96
CA GLU A 21 -0.29 4.33 -6.30
C GLU A 21 -0.95 3.05 -6.82
N LEU A 22 -0.32 1.91 -6.60
CA LEU A 22 -0.88 0.60 -6.94
C LEU A 22 -2.19 0.35 -6.18
N LEU A 23 -2.20 0.57 -4.85
CA LEU A 23 -3.40 0.40 -4.03
C LEU A 23 -4.54 1.32 -4.49
N GLN A 24 -4.26 2.59 -4.78
CA GLN A 24 -5.26 3.52 -5.31
C GLN A 24 -5.85 3.04 -6.64
N THR A 25 -5.01 2.49 -7.52
CA THR A 25 -5.46 1.95 -8.82
C THR A 25 -6.37 0.75 -8.62
N LEU A 26 -6.02 -0.16 -7.71
CA LEU A 26 -6.82 -1.35 -7.39
C LEU A 26 -8.18 -0.97 -6.79
N ILE A 27 -8.21 0.00 -5.87
CA ILE A 27 -9.45 0.49 -5.25
C ILE A 27 -10.37 1.11 -6.29
N LYS A 28 -9.84 1.97 -7.19
CA LYS A 28 -10.63 2.62 -8.26
C LYS A 28 -11.24 1.61 -9.24
N GLY A 29 -10.60 0.45 -9.41
CA GLY A 29 -11.05 -0.60 -10.32
C GLY A 29 -12.08 -1.56 -9.75
N ILE A 30 -12.39 -1.51 -8.45
CA ILE A 30 -13.41 -2.39 -7.84
C ILE A 30 -14.79 -1.79 -8.00
N LEU A 31 -15.69 -2.59 -8.58
CA LEU A 31 -17.12 -2.30 -8.57
C LEU A 31 -17.81 -2.91 -7.34
N TYR A 32 -17.58 -4.19 -7.09
CA TYR A 32 -18.13 -4.93 -5.94
C TYR A 32 -17.11 -5.95 -5.45
N GLY A 33 -16.60 -5.79 -4.23
CA GLY A 33 -15.53 -6.63 -3.74
C GLY A 33 -14.85 -6.11 -2.47
N SER A 34 -13.69 -6.71 -2.17
CA SER A 34 -12.79 -6.29 -1.10
C SER A 34 -11.33 -6.36 -1.56
N ILE A 35 -10.49 -5.53 -0.94
CA ILE A 35 -9.03 -5.62 -1.04
C ILE A 35 -8.51 -5.92 0.36
N THR A 36 -7.67 -6.94 0.48
CA THR A 36 -6.98 -7.30 1.72
C THR A 36 -5.51 -6.96 1.56
N LEU A 37 -4.99 -6.14 2.48
CA LEU A 37 -3.57 -5.80 2.55
C LEU A 37 -2.92 -6.57 3.69
N ILE A 38 -1.83 -7.28 3.42
CA ILE A 38 -1.07 -7.99 4.45
C ILE A 38 0.24 -7.24 4.67
N ILE A 39 0.41 -6.74 5.90
CA ILE A 39 1.60 -5.99 6.33
C ILE A 39 2.36 -6.82 7.35
N GLN A 40 3.66 -6.99 7.13
CA GLN A 40 4.59 -7.63 8.07
C GLN A 40 5.86 -6.80 8.20
N ASP A 41 6.38 -6.65 9.41
CA ASP A 41 7.58 -5.85 9.72
C ASP A 41 7.55 -4.41 9.18
N GLY A 42 6.35 -3.82 9.11
CA GLY A 42 6.15 -2.50 8.53
C GLY A 42 6.45 -2.50 7.03
N LYS A 43 6.06 -3.53 6.29
CA LYS A 43 6.09 -3.56 4.83
C LYS A 43 4.86 -4.29 4.32
N VAL A 44 4.28 -3.79 3.23
CA VAL A 44 3.28 -4.57 2.49
C VAL A 44 4.00 -5.75 1.85
N ILE A 45 3.58 -6.96 2.22
CA ILE A 45 4.12 -8.19 1.62
C ILE A 45 3.16 -8.78 0.60
N GLN A 46 1.86 -8.45 0.69
CA GLN A 46 0.83 -9.04 -0.17
C GLN A 46 -0.40 -8.14 -0.25
N ILE A 47 -1.03 -8.17 -1.42
CA ILE A 47 -2.30 -7.51 -1.72
C ILE A 47 -3.19 -8.55 -2.39
N GLU A 48 -4.36 -8.82 -1.82
CA GLU A 48 -5.38 -9.69 -2.42
C GLU A 48 -6.59 -8.85 -2.85
N LYS A 49 -7.05 -9.08 -4.08
CA LYS A 49 -8.26 -8.46 -4.63
C LYS A 49 -9.34 -9.54 -4.79
N ASN A 50 -10.47 -9.38 -4.12
CA ASN A 50 -11.63 -10.26 -4.25
C ASN A 50 -12.80 -9.49 -4.86
N GLU A 51 -13.28 -9.91 -6.03
CA GLU A 51 -14.44 -9.30 -6.68
C GLU A 51 -15.62 -10.26 -6.77
N LYS A 52 -16.82 -9.74 -6.52
CA LYS A 52 -18.06 -10.48 -6.64
C LYS A 52 -18.77 -10.06 -7.91
N ILE A 53 -18.71 -10.90 -8.94
CA ILE A 53 -19.46 -10.71 -10.17
C ILE A 53 -20.87 -11.28 -9.99
N ARG A 54 -21.89 -10.47 -10.29
CA ARG A 54 -23.27 -10.92 -10.42
C ARG A 54 -23.70 -10.68 -11.87
N LEU A 55 -24.17 -11.72 -12.53
CA LEU A 55 -24.81 -11.61 -13.83
C LEU A 55 -26.29 -11.36 -13.57
N VAL A 56 -26.83 -10.28 -14.14
CA VAL A 56 -28.26 -9.94 -14.14
C VAL A 56 -28.89 -10.37 -15.45
#